data_AF-A0A849DY94-F1
#
_entry.id   AF-A0A849DY94-F1
#
_cell.length_a   1.000
_cell.length_b   1.000
_cell.length_c   1.000
_cell.angle_alpha   90.00
_cell.angle_beta   90.00
_cell.angle_gamma   90.00
#
_symmetry.space_group_name_H-M   'P 1'
#
loop_
_entity.id
_entity.type
_entity.pdbx_description
1 polymer ?
#
loop_
_entity_poly.entity_id
_entity_poly.type
_entity_poly.pdbx_seq_one_letter_code
_entity_poly.pdbx_strand_id
1 'polypeptide(L)'
;MKDTLDELIAGRIPYIIVGSDVLPADAILLPGSFNPLHRGHEGLLLAAEKVSGREGLLELSITNVDKPPLDIVEVERRLLQLKGRYCAVVTCASTFVEKAELFPGAWFALGYDTVVRLLSPDYHADVPGMLERFRELGTRFVVAGRLYNGSFQGLGYMGVPAGFEDLFIPIPEAVFREDVSSTELRKRLGS
;
A
#
# COMPACT_ATOMS: atom_id res chain seq x y z
N MET A 1 -8.16 12.81 18.07
CA MET A 1 -8.02 11.69 17.12
C MET A 1 -9.31 10.90 17.06
N LYS A 2 -9.83 10.41 18.20
CA LYS A 2 -11.13 9.73 18.28
C LYS A 2 -12.27 10.40 17.47
N ASP A 3 -12.62 11.66 17.76
CA ASP A 3 -13.73 12.32 17.05
C ASP A 3 -13.51 12.36 15.52
N THR A 4 -12.28 12.61 15.07
CA THR A 4 -11.91 12.59 13.65
C THR A 4 -12.03 11.19 13.04
N LEU A 5 -11.67 10.14 13.79
CA LEU A 5 -11.86 8.75 13.35
C LEU A 5 -13.35 8.40 13.28
N ASP A 6 -14.17 8.88 14.21
CA ASP A 6 -15.63 8.70 14.15
C ASP A 6 -16.22 9.39 12.92
N GLU A 7 -15.75 10.59 12.55
CA GLU A 7 -16.13 11.27 11.30
C GLU A 7 -15.74 10.44 10.06
N LEU A 8 -14.52 9.87 10.04
CA LEU A 8 -14.03 9.04 8.94
C LEU A 8 -14.84 7.74 8.81
N ILE A 9 -15.10 7.06 9.93
CA ILE A 9 -15.89 5.82 9.96
C ILE A 9 -17.34 6.09 9.54
N ALA A 10 -17.89 7.25 9.90
CA ALA A 10 -19.21 7.68 9.45
C ALA A 10 -19.25 8.17 7.99
N GLY A 11 -18.11 8.21 7.29
CA GLY A 11 -18.01 8.68 5.90
C GLY A 11 -18.22 10.19 5.73
N ARG A 12 -18.10 10.97 6.81
CA ARG A 12 -18.24 12.45 6.76
C ARG A 12 -16.97 13.13 6.28
N ILE A 13 -15.82 12.49 6.47
CA ILE A 13 -14.55 12.88 5.85
C ILE A 13 -13.97 11.68 5.07
N PRO A 14 -13.26 11.92 3.96
CA PRO A 14 -12.79 10.84 3.09
C PRO A 14 -11.53 10.13 3.62
N TYR A 15 -10.67 10.87 4.32
CA TYR A 15 -9.42 10.37 4.90
C TYR A 15 -8.91 11.31 6.01
N ILE A 16 -7.92 10.85 6.78
CA ILE A 16 -7.19 11.63 7.78
C ILE A 16 -5.71 11.64 7.41
N ILE A 17 -5.07 12.81 7.43
CA ILE A 17 -3.61 12.91 7.30
C ILE A 17 -2.99 12.95 8.70
N VAL A 18 -1.91 12.19 8.89
CA VAL A 18 -1.16 12.11 10.15
C VAL A 18 0.31 12.42 9.87
N GLY A 19 0.89 13.35 10.62
CA GLY A 19 2.31 13.72 10.50
C GLY A 19 2.60 14.81 9.45
N SER A 20 1.58 15.24 8.69
CA SER A 20 1.63 16.38 7.76
C SER A 20 0.27 17.09 7.75
N ASP A 21 0.27 18.36 7.33
CA ASP A 21 -0.96 19.15 7.12
C ASP A 21 -1.49 19.03 5.68
N VAL A 22 -0.65 18.56 4.75
CA VAL A 22 -0.97 18.45 3.32
C VAL A 22 -0.53 17.12 2.74
N LEU A 23 -1.30 16.64 1.76
CA LEU A 23 -0.91 15.51 0.93
C LEU A 23 -0.01 16.02 -0.21
N PRO A 24 1.16 15.42 -0.45
CA PRO A 24 1.99 15.75 -1.59
C PRO A 24 1.26 15.57 -2.92
N ALA A 25 1.51 16.47 -3.87
CA ALA A 25 0.86 16.43 -5.18
C ALA A 25 1.26 15.19 -5.99
N ASP A 26 2.48 14.70 -5.78
CA ASP A 26 3.07 13.54 -6.41
C ASP A 26 3.30 12.41 -5.39
N ALA A 27 2.28 12.12 -4.57
CA ALA A 27 2.39 11.08 -3.55
C ALA A 27 2.63 9.67 -4.13
N ILE A 28 3.45 8.89 -3.42
CA ILE A 28 3.48 7.43 -3.51
C ILE A 28 3.07 6.82 -2.17
N LEU A 29 1.96 6.08 -2.20
CA LEU A 29 1.37 5.47 -1.02
C LEU A 29 1.90 4.05 -0.85
N LEU A 30 2.22 3.65 0.37
CA LEU A 30 2.47 2.26 0.74
C LEU A 30 1.29 1.77 1.61
N PRO A 31 0.30 1.07 1.02
CA PRO A 31 -0.77 0.44 1.78
C PRO A 31 -0.26 -0.70 2.65
N GLY A 32 -0.59 -0.68 3.94
CA GLY A 32 -0.07 -1.66 4.88
C GLY A 32 -0.87 -1.77 6.17
N SER A 33 -0.83 -2.97 6.78
CA SER A 33 -1.43 -3.17 8.10
C SER A 33 -0.59 -2.59 9.24
N PHE A 34 0.73 -2.40 9.01
CA PHE A 34 1.71 -1.89 9.98
C PHE A 34 1.59 -2.50 11.39
N ASN A 35 1.41 -3.81 11.44
CA ASN A 35 1.18 -4.56 12.66
C ASN A 35 2.18 -5.71 12.88
N PRO A 36 3.43 -5.42 13.28
CA PRO A 36 4.02 -4.09 13.50
C PRO A 36 4.65 -3.49 12.22
N LEU A 37 4.99 -2.21 12.26
CA LEU A 37 5.91 -1.60 11.29
C LEU A 37 7.28 -2.28 11.41
N HIS A 38 7.97 -2.48 10.28
CA HIS A 38 9.27 -3.16 10.26
C HIS A 38 10.11 -2.75 9.04
N ARG A 39 11.39 -3.13 9.04
CA ARG A 39 12.38 -2.74 8.02
C ARG A 39 11.96 -3.04 6.59
N GLY A 40 11.26 -4.15 6.34
CA GLY A 40 10.66 -4.43 5.04
C GLY A 40 9.69 -3.35 4.53
N HIS A 41 8.84 -2.77 5.40
CA HIS A 41 7.98 -1.65 5.01
C HIS A 41 8.80 -0.38 4.76
N GLU A 42 9.72 -0.07 5.68
CA GLU A 42 10.55 1.14 5.61
C GLU A 42 11.43 1.15 4.35
N GLY A 43 12.07 0.02 4.05
CA GLY A 43 12.91 -0.13 2.86
C GLY A 43 12.11 -0.16 1.56
N LEU A 44 10.89 -0.74 1.57
CA LEU A 44 10.01 -0.70 0.40
C LEU A 44 9.59 0.73 0.07
N LEU A 45 9.18 1.51 1.08
CA LEU A 45 8.82 2.91 0.89
C LEU A 45 10.00 3.69 0.31
N LEU A 46 11.18 3.60 0.95
CA LEU A 46 12.38 4.31 0.51
C LEU A 46 12.82 3.93 -0.91
N ALA A 47 12.74 2.64 -1.25
CA ALA A 47 13.05 2.16 -2.59
C ALA A 47 12.05 2.68 -3.63
N ALA A 48 10.77 2.72 -3.27
CA ALA A 48 9.73 3.23 -4.13
C ALA A 48 9.88 4.74 -4.38
N GLU A 49 10.16 5.53 -3.33
CA GLU A 49 10.51 6.96 -3.45
C GLU A 49 11.69 7.16 -4.39
N LYS A 50 12.78 6.39 -4.21
CA LYS A 50 13.98 6.49 -5.06
C LYS A 50 13.71 6.17 -6.54
N VAL A 51 12.88 5.15 -6.81
CA VAL A 51 12.56 4.72 -8.18
C VAL A 51 11.58 5.69 -8.86
N SER A 52 10.63 6.23 -8.12
CA SER A 52 9.58 7.09 -8.67
C SER A 52 9.92 8.58 -8.65
N GLY A 53 10.85 9.01 -7.78
CA GLY A 53 11.12 10.43 -7.52
C GLY A 53 10.01 11.14 -6.74
N ARG A 54 9.12 10.38 -6.10
CA ARG A 54 7.90 10.84 -5.43
C ARG A 54 8.01 10.84 -3.92
N GLU A 55 7.13 11.59 -3.26
CA GLU A 55 7.06 11.67 -1.80
C GLU A 55 6.26 10.51 -1.19
N GLY A 56 6.88 9.74 -0.30
CA GLY A 56 6.32 8.54 0.29
C GLY A 56 5.40 8.81 1.48
N LEU A 57 4.23 8.16 1.48
CA LEU A 57 3.34 8.10 2.64
C LEU A 57 2.91 6.67 2.92
N LEU A 58 2.68 6.37 4.19
CA LEU A 58 2.04 5.13 4.58
C LEU A 58 0.51 5.27 4.44
N GLU A 59 -0.17 4.22 3.98
CA GLU A 59 -1.64 4.18 3.93
C GLU A 59 -2.14 3.07 4.84
N LEU A 60 -2.98 3.45 5.81
CA LEU A 60 -3.63 2.53 6.75
C LEU A 60 -5.14 2.58 6.54
N SER A 61 -5.71 1.54 5.95
CA SER A 61 -7.17 1.39 5.89
C SER A 61 -7.73 0.80 7.18
N ILE A 62 -8.81 1.39 7.68
CA ILE A 62 -9.64 0.88 8.78
C ILE A 62 -10.41 -0.35 8.34
N THR A 63 -10.89 -0.38 7.10
CA THR A 63 -11.65 -1.49 6.52
C THR A 63 -10.75 -2.32 5.59
N ASN A 64 -10.97 -3.63 5.56
CA ASN A 64 -10.23 -4.52 4.66
C ASN A 64 -11.19 -5.62 4.20
N VAL A 65 -11.10 -6.02 2.93
CA VAL A 65 -11.99 -7.00 2.31
C VAL A 65 -12.04 -8.31 3.09
N ASP A 66 -10.90 -8.75 3.63
CA ASP A 66 -10.74 -10.06 4.28
C ASP A 66 -10.79 -10.02 5.83
N LYS A 67 -10.99 -8.85 6.46
CA LYS A 67 -10.85 -8.69 7.91
C LYS A 67 -11.93 -7.78 8.50
N PRO A 68 -12.30 -7.98 9.77
CA PRO A 68 -13.16 -7.02 10.46
C PRO A 68 -12.51 -5.62 10.48
N PRO A 69 -13.32 -4.55 10.45
CA PRO A 69 -12.81 -3.19 10.61
C PRO A 69 -11.97 -3.06 11.89
N LEU A 70 -10.92 -2.25 11.81
CA LEU A 70 -10.10 -1.94 12.98
C LEU A 70 -10.90 -1.09 13.96
N ASP A 71 -10.80 -1.40 15.25
CA ASP A 71 -11.27 -0.47 16.27
C ASP A 71 -10.33 0.74 16.41
N ILE A 72 -10.84 1.80 17.03
CA ILE A 72 -10.11 3.06 17.21
C ILE A 72 -8.80 2.85 17.98
N VAL A 73 -8.80 1.98 18.99
CA VAL A 73 -7.62 1.73 19.83
C VAL A 73 -6.51 1.08 19.01
N GLU A 74 -6.84 0.15 18.12
CA GLU A 74 -5.91 -0.53 17.24
C GLU A 74 -5.39 0.42 16.15
N VAL A 75 -6.23 1.30 15.60
CA VAL A 75 -5.78 2.36 14.68
C VAL A 75 -4.78 3.27 15.37
N GLU A 76 -5.11 3.80 16.55
CA GLU A 76 -4.22 4.68 17.32
C GLU A 76 -2.89 3.97 17.67
N ARG A 77 -2.94 2.69 18.09
CA ARG A 77 -1.75 1.89 18.39
C ARG A 77 -0.84 1.73 17.17
N ARG A 78 -1.41 1.52 15.98
CA ARG A 78 -0.65 1.43 14.72
C ARG A 78 -0.02 2.75 14.35
N LEU A 79 -0.79 3.84 14.41
CA LEU A 79 -0.31 5.20 14.12
C LEU A 79 0.78 5.67 15.08
N LEU A 80 0.75 5.23 16.35
CA LEU A 80 1.77 5.60 17.33
C LEU A 80 3.18 5.14 16.91
N GLN A 81 3.29 4.03 16.19
CA GLN A 81 4.57 3.53 15.64
C GLN A 81 5.17 4.46 14.57
N LEU A 82 4.32 5.28 13.93
CA LEU A 82 4.69 6.17 12.83
C LEU A 82 5.10 7.57 13.32
N LYS A 83 4.70 7.93 14.55
CA LYS A 83 4.82 9.28 15.10
C LYS A 83 6.26 9.78 15.06
N GLY A 84 6.46 10.90 14.36
CA GLY A 84 7.77 11.55 14.21
C GLY A 84 8.74 10.83 13.27
N ARG A 85 8.29 9.79 12.56
CA ARG A 85 9.12 9.01 11.63
C ARG A 85 8.55 9.01 10.20
N TYR A 86 7.23 8.87 10.06
CA TYR A 86 6.56 8.79 8.76
C TYR A 86 5.25 9.55 8.76
N CYS A 87 4.91 10.11 7.60
CA CYS A 87 3.57 10.62 7.31
C CYS A 87 2.66 9.47 6.91
N ALA A 88 1.38 9.56 7.24
CA ALA A 88 0.39 8.56 6.88
C ALA A 88 -0.95 9.17 6.50
N VAL A 89 -1.69 8.43 5.67
CA VAL A 89 -3.11 8.65 5.44
C VAL A 89 -3.90 7.48 6.02
N VAL A 90 -5.01 7.80 6.69
CA VAL A 90 -5.96 6.81 7.22
C VAL A 90 -7.23 6.88 6.39
N THR A 91 -7.69 5.74 5.89
CA THR A 91 -8.86 5.65 5.00
C THR A 91 -9.85 4.58 5.47
N CYS A 92 -11.04 4.57 4.86
CA CYS A 92 -11.97 3.44 4.89
C CYS A 92 -12.06 2.75 3.51
N ALA A 93 -11.04 2.93 2.65
CA ALA A 93 -10.99 2.32 1.33
C ALA A 93 -10.44 0.89 1.45
N SER A 94 -11.24 -0.11 1.13
CA SER A 94 -10.87 -1.52 1.23
C SER A 94 -10.09 -2.00 0.00
N THR A 95 -10.37 -1.44 -1.18
CA THR A 95 -9.73 -1.84 -2.45
C THR A 95 -8.67 -0.83 -2.92
N PHE A 96 -7.87 -1.20 -3.92
CA PHE A 96 -6.93 -0.29 -4.55
C PHE A 96 -7.63 0.76 -5.42
N VAL A 97 -8.74 0.39 -6.08
CA VAL A 97 -9.53 1.33 -6.90
C VAL A 97 -10.09 2.44 -6.00
N GLU A 98 -10.71 2.10 -4.88
CA GLU A 98 -11.22 3.09 -3.92
C GLU A 98 -10.10 4.03 -3.43
N LYS A 99 -8.89 3.50 -3.18
CA LYS A 99 -7.73 4.34 -2.81
C LYS A 99 -7.31 5.27 -3.94
N ALA A 100 -7.27 4.78 -5.17
CA ALA A 100 -6.93 5.59 -6.34
C ALA A 100 -7.97 6.69 -6.60
N GLU A 101 -9.24 6.43 -6.31
CA GLU A 101 -10.33 7.42 -6.42
C GLU A 101 -10.25 8.48 -5.31
N LEU A 102 -9.82 8.11 -4.10
CA LEU A 102 -9.54 9.05 -3.03
C LEU A 102 -8.31 9.91 -3.33
N PHE A 103 -7.32 9.37 -4.05
CA PHE A 103 -6.05 10.04 -4.34
C PHE A 103 -5.70 9.98 -5.84
N PRO A 104 -6.43 10.71 -6.70
CA PRO A 104 -6.12 10.76 -8.13
C PRO A 104 -4.67 11.24 -8.37
N GLY A 105 -3.94 10.55 -9.24
CA GLY A 105 -2.54 10.80 -9.57
C GLY A 105 -1.52 10.17 -8.61
N ALA A 106 -1.96 9.65 -7.46
CA ALA A 106 -1.08 8.94 -6.54
C ALA A 106 -0.62 7.60 -7.12
N TRP A 107 0.60 7.19 -6.76
CA TRP A 107 1.12 5.85 -7.09
C TRP A 107 1.11 4.96 -5.85
N PHE A 108 1.24 3.66 -6.06
CA PHE A 108 1.27 2.69 -4.96
C PHE A 108 2.56 1.88 -4.98
N ALA A 109 3.23 1.79 -3.83
CA ALA A 109 4.34 0.88 -3.60
C ALA A 109 3.80 -0.46 -3.11
N LEU A 110 4.09 -1.55 -3.83
CA LEU A 110 3.57 -2.89 -3.53
C LEU A 110 4.66 -3.96 -3.57
N GLY A 111 4.48 -5.00 -2.77
CA GLY A 111 5.22 -6.24 -2.94
C GLY A 111 4.58 -7.15 -3.99
N TYR A 112 5.40 -8.03 -4.57
CA TYR A 112 5.00 -9.02 -5.57
C TYR A 112 3.69 -9.76 -5.24
N ASP A 113 3.53 -10.29 -4.02
CA ASP A 113 2.33 -11.05 -3.62
C ASP A 113 1.04 -10.22 -3.67
N THR A 114 1.14 -8.90 -3.48
CA THR A 114 -0.03 -8.02 -3.55
C THR A 114 -0.42 -7.74 -4.99
N VAL A 115 0.56 -7.60 -5.90
CA VAL A 115 0.27 -7.43 -7.32
C VAL A 115 -0.32 -8.70 -7.94
N VAL A 116 0.17 -9.88 -7.54
CA VAL A 116 -0.42 -11.17 -7.95
C VAL A 116 -1.91 -11.23 -7.59
N ARG A 117 -2.29 -10.78 -6.39
CA ARG A 117 -3.70 -10.71 -5.97
C ARG A 117 -4.47 -9.64 -6.73
N LEU A 118 -3.88 -8.47 -6.95
CA LEU A 118 -4.49 -7.39 -7.73
C LEU A 118 -4.82 -7.82 -9.17
N LEU A 119 -4.00 -8.66 -9.78
CA LEU A 119 -4.20 -9.19 -11.13
C LEU A 119 -4.97 -10.52 -11.17
N SER A 120 -5.41 -11.04 -10.02
CA SER A 120 -6.08 -12.34 -9.95
C SER A 120 -7.60 -12.20 -10.19
N PRO A 121 -8.17 -13.02 -11.09
CA PRO A 121 -9.61 -13.12 -11.28
C PRO A 121 -10.39 -13.52 -10.01
N ASP A 122 -9.73 -14.20 -9.06
CA ASP A 122 -10.34 -14.60 -7.78
C ASP A 122 -10.67 -13.39 -6.90
N TYR A 123 -9.97 -12.27 -7.11
CA TYR A 123 -10.15 -11.02 -6.36
C TYR A 123 -10.85 -9.95 -7.19
N HIS A 124 -10.68 -9.96 -8.51
CA HIS A 124 -11.22 -8.95 -9.42
C HIS A 124 -11.84 -9.60 -10.66
N ALA A 125 -13.17 -9.51 -10.78
CA ALA A 125 -13.89 -10.11 -11.90
C ALA A 125 -13.52 -9.50 -13.27
N ASP A 126 -13.19 -8.21 -13.31
CA ASP A 126 -12.78 -7.46 -14.51
C ASP A 126 -11.44 -6.75 -14.29
N VAL A 127 -10.36 -7.53 -14.36
CA VAL A 127 -8.99 -7.01 -14.23
C VAL A 127 -8.69 -5.94 -15.29
N PRO A 128 -8.99 -6.12 -16.60
CA PRO A 128 -8.74 -5.09 -17.60
C PRO A 128 -9.49 -3.78 -17.33
N GLY A 129 -10.77 -3.83 -16.99
CA GLY A 129 -11.55 -2.63 -16.66
C GLY A 129 -11.01 -1.90 -15.43
N MET A 130 -10.58 -2.64 -14.41
CA MET A 130 -9.89 -2.08 -13.25
C MET A 130 -8.55 -1.41 -13.62
N LEU A 131 -7.74 -2.03 -14.49
CA LEU A 131 -6.48 -1.45 -14.92
C LEU A 131 -6.68 -0.18 -15.74
N GLU A 132 -7.69 -0.15 -16.61
CA GLU A 132 -8.05 1.08 -17.34
C GLU A 132 -8.49 2.18 -16.37
N ARG A 133 -9.24 1.84 -15.32
CA ARG A 133 -9.60 2.80 -14.27
C ARG A 133 -8.36 3.39 -13.57
N PHE A 134 -7.35 2.57 -13.27
CA PHE A 134 -6.08 3.07 -12.73
C PHE A 134 -5.37 4.02 -13.69
N ARG A 135 -5.37 3.71 -14.99
CA ARG A 135 -4.80 4.58 -16.03
C ARG A 135 -5.50 5.93 -16.07
N GLU A 136 -6.84 5.95 -16.10
CA GLU A 136 -7.64 7.18 -16.07
C GLU A 136 -7.33 8.06 -14.84
N LEU A 137 -7.13 7.42 -13.69
CA LEU A 137 -6.78 8.08 -12.43
C LEU A 137 -5.30 8.45 -12.34
N GLY A 138 -4.48 8.20 -13.37
CA GLY A 138 -3.04 8.49 -13.36
C GLY A 138 -2.24 7.65 -12.35
N THR A 139 -2.80 6.52 -11.92
CA THR A 139 -2.20 5.62 -10.93
C THR A 139 -1.18 4.70 -11.58
N ARG A 140 -0.06 4.48 -10.90
CA ARG A 140 0.92 3.43 -11.25
C ARG A 140 1.36 2.69 -10.00
N PHE A 141 1.94 1.51 -10.20
CA PHE A 141 2.36 0.59 -9.16
C PHE A 141 3.87 0.39 -9.24
N VAL A 142 4.57 0.77 -8.18
CA VAL A 142 6.00 0.50 -8.02
C VAL A 142 6.16 -0.81 -7.26
N VAL A 143 6.72 -1.82 -7.92
CA VAL A 143 6.61 -3.22 -7.48
C VAL A 143 7.96 -3.77 -7.04
N ALA A 144 8.08 -4.11 -5.77
CA ALA A 144 9.21 -4.88 -5.27
C ALA A 144 9.02 -6.37 -5.55
N GLY A 145 10.07 -6.99 -6.10
CA GLY A 145 10.15 -8.44 -6.19
C GLY A 145 10.33 -9.09 -4.82
N ARG A 146 10.11 -10.40 -4.76
CA ARG A 146 10.26 -11.21 -3.54
C ARG A 146 11.01 -12.49 -3.83
N LEU A 147 11.78 -12.99 -2.87
CA LEU A 147 12.29 -14.36 -2.91
C LEU A 147 11.13 -15.34 -2.69
N TYR A 148 10.86 -16.18 -3.68
CA TYR A 148 9.85 -17.22 -3.59
C TYR A 148 10.43 -18.54 -4.08
N ASN A 149 10.35 -19.59 -3.25
CA ASN A 149 10.91 -20.92 -3.54
C ASN A 149 12.38 -20.90 -4.02
N GLY A 150 13.21 -20.04 -3.44
CA GLY A 150 14.64 -19.94 -3.76
C GLY A 150 14.98 -19.18 -5.04
N SER A 151 13.98 -18.61 -5.74
CA SER A 151 14.17 -17.74 -6.91
C SER A 151 13.56 -16.36 -6.67
N PHE A 152 14.24 -15.30 -7.11
CA PHE A 152 13.70 -13.94 -7.02
C PHE A 152 12.62 -13.75 -8.08
N GLN A 153 11.38 -13.51 -7.64
CA GLN A 153 10.23 -13.24 -8.49
C GLN A 153 9.98 -11.73 -8.51
N GLY A 154 10.13 -11.13 -9.69
CA GLY A 154 9.82 -9.73 -9.95
C GLY A 154 8.74 -9.57 -11.03
N LEU A 155 8.57 -8.35 -11.52
CA LEU A 155 7.54 -8.01 -12.52
C LEU A 155 7.60 -8.86 -13.78
N GLY A 156 8.79 -9.26 -14.22
CA GLY A 156 8.99 -10.06 -15.44
C GLY A 156 8.37 -11.46 -15.41
N TYR A 157 7.90 -11.92 -14.25
CA TYR A 157 7.21 -13.21 -14.11
C TYR A 157 5.69 -13.06 -13.92
N MET A 158 5.17 -11.83 -13.93
CA MET A 158 3.74 -11.58 -13.76
C MET A 158 3.00 -11.60 -15.10
N GLY A 159 1.81 -12.22 -15.11
CA GLY A 159 0.87 -12.16 -16.23
C GLY A 159 0.15 -10.82 -16.28
N VAL A 160 0.86 -9.71 -16.50
CA VAL A 160 0.25 -8.41 -16.73
C VAL A 160 -0.53 -8.47 -18.06
N PRO A 161 -1.82 -8.07 -18.09
CA PRO A 161 -2.57 -8.03 -19.33
C PRO A 161 -1.89 -7.13 -20.38
N ALA A 162 -1.88 -7.59 -21.63
CA ALA A 162 -1.19 -6.90 -22.72
C ALA A 162 -1.68 -5.45 -22.87
N GLY A 163 -0.73 -4.51 -22.94
CA GLY A 163 -1.01 -3.09 -23.08
C GLY A 163 -1.20 -2.34 -21.77
N PHE A 164 -0.97 -2.96 -20.60
CA PHE A 164 -1.00 -2.32 -19.28
C PHE A 164 0.34 -2.36 -18.54
N GLU A 165 1.42 -2.77 -19.22
CA GLU A 165 2.76 -2.88 -18.64
C GLU A 165 3.27 -1.54 -18.11
N ASP A 166 2.83 -0.43 -18.72
CA ASP A 166 3.18 0.95 -18.34
C ASP A 166 2.69 1.35 -16.94
N LEU A 167 1.66 0.66 -16.42
CA LEU A 167 1.14 0.88 -15.07
C LEU A 167 2.05 0.30 -14.00
N PHE A 168 3.00 -0.58 -14.35
CA PHE A 168 3.82 -1.28 -13.38
C PHE A 168 5.31 -1.00 -13.56
N ILE A 169 5.93 -0.48 -12.51
CA ILE A 169 7.32 -0.07 -12.49
C ILE A 169 8.09 -1.01 -11.56
N PRO A 170 9.01 -1.84 -12.05
CA PRO A 170 9.75 -2.75 -11.18
C PRO A 170 10.77 -1.98 -10.33
N ILE A 171 10.87 -2.35 -9.05
CA ILE A 171 12.02 -2.00 -8.21
C ILE A 171 13.13 -3.03 -8.50
N PRO A 172 14.32 -2.60 -8.96
CA PRO A 172 15.43 -3.53 -9.19
C PRO A 172 15.88 -4.21 -7.90
N GLU A 173 16.25 -5.49 -7.96
CA GLU A 173 16.76 -6.25 -6.79
C GLU A 173 17.95 -5.55 -6.12
N ALA A 174 18.83 -4.93 -6.91
CA ALA A 174 19.97 -4.18 -6.41
C ALA A 174 19.59 -2.92 -5.60
N VAL A 175 18.34 -2.44 -5.75
CA VAL A 175 17.81 -1.30 -4.99
C VAL A 175 17.13 -1.78 -3.72
N PHE A 176 16.39 -2.88 -3.78
CA PHE A 176 15.67 -3.40 -2.62
C PHE A 176 15.50 -4.91 -2.67
N ARG A 177 15.87 -5.55 -1.55
CA ARG A 177 15.63 -6.95 -1.26
C ARG A 177 15.45 -7.10 0.24
N GLU A 178 14.27 -7.55 0.67
CA GLU A 178 13.98 -7.82 2.08
C GLU A 178 13.16 -9.09 2.23
N ASP A 179 13.62 -9.96 3.13
CA ASP A 179 13.02 -11.29 3.38
C ASP A 179 12.17 -11.31 4.67
N VAL A 180 11.91 -10.15 5.29
CA VAL A 180 11.22 -10.04 6.59
C VAL A 180 9.71 -9.88 6.42
N SER A 181 8.91 -10.78 7.01
CA SER A 181 7.44 -10.63 7.10
C SER A 181 6.94 -10.28 8.51
N SER A 182 5.88 -9.45 8.60
CA SER A 182 5.22 -9.13 9.88
C SER A 182 4.70 -10.37 10.63
N THR A 183 4.28 -11.40 9.88
CA THR A 183 3.75 -12.65 10.46
C THR A 183 4.84 -13.42 11.21
N GLU A 184 6.07 -13.46 10.67
CA GLU A 184 7.21 -14.07 11.35
C GLU A 184 7.63 -13.26 12.58
N LEU A 185 7.56 -11.93 12.51
CA LEU A 185 7.84 -11.07 13.65
C LEU A 185 6.86 -11.28 14.80
N ARG A 186 5.55 -11.39 14.51
CA ARG A 186 4.54 -11.72 15.54
C ARG A 186 4.81 -13.06 16.22
N LYS A 187 5.15 -14.10 15.44
CA LYS A 187 5.55 -15.41 15.97
C LYS A 187 6.80 -15.34 16.87
N ARG A 188 7.77 -14.49 16.53
CA ARG A 188 8.98 -14.27 17.36
C ARG A 188 8.71 -13.44 18.61
N LEU A 189 7.78 -12.49 18.55
CA LEU A 189 7.43 -11.59 19.65
C LEU A 189 6.38 -12.17 20.61
N GLY A 190 5.86 -13.38 20.34
CA GLY A 190 4.93 -14.07 21.25
C GLY A 190 3.58 -13.37 21.40
N SER A 191 3.14 -12.67 20.35
CA SER A 191 1.88 -11.90 20.30
C SER A 191 0.99 -12.34 19.15
#